data_AF-A0A812TNP5-F1
#
_entry.id   AF-A0A812TNP5-F1
#
_cell.length_a   1.000
_cell.length_b   1.000
_cell.length_c   1.000
_cell.angle_alpha   90.00
_cell.angle_beta   90.00
_cell.angle_gamma   90.00
#
_symmetry.space_group_name_H-M   'P 1'
#
loop_
_entity.id
_entity.type
_entity.pdbx_description
1 polymer ?
#
loop_
_entity_poly.entity_id
_entity_poly.type
_entity_poly.pdbx_seq_one_letter_code
_entity_poly.pdbx_strand_id
1 'polypeptide(L)'
;MEEEDAWDVEESFLNPFSERAQVLFDIRKCRTGDSSDLLCTGGLLDLVRGSLTCSTEEEFEQIYNLALTLTVENDHATVVRVKNGFHSPSAGGYCDLKLFLLIAHDKPEDGATDGLKVCHICELQVHLKQFLACKKFTHLPYVIDRGDYDQT
;
A
#
# COMPACT_ATOMS: atom_id res chain seq x y z
N MET A 1 -64.68 5.80 7.23
CA MET A 1 -64.82 6.78 6.14
C MET A 1 -64.04 7.98 6.58
N GLU A 2 -62.83 8.23 6.09
CA GLU A 2 -62.23 7.87 4.80
C GLU A 2 -60.82 7.30 4.97
N GLU A 3 -60.46 6.46 4.00
CA GLU A 3 -59.13 5.91 3.71
C GLU A 3 -58.12 7.03 3.41
N GLU A 4 -56.83 6.78 3.61
CA GLU A 4 -55.90 6.61 2.48
C GLU A 4 -54.48 6.24 2.95
N ASP A 5 -53.94 5.27 2.22
CA ASP A 5 -52.62 4.67 2.26
C ASP A 5 -51.46 5.67 2.12
N ALA A 6 -50.28 5.34 2.65
CA ALA A 6 -49.01 5.52 1.92
C ALA A 6 -47.75 5.17 2.74
N TRP A 7 -47.17 4.02 2.41
CA TRP A 7 -45.74 3.75 2.23
C TRP A 7 -44.77 3.81 3.43
N ASP A 8 -44.38 2.60 3.85
CA ASP A 8 -43.04 2.28 4.34
C ASP A 8 -41.95 2.92 3.46
N VAL A 9 -41.11 3.77 4.05
CA VAL A 9 -39.71 3.89 3.65
C VAL A 9 -38.91 4.19 4.91
N GLU A 10 -38.29 3.16 5.50
CA GLU A 10 -37.08 3.33 6.28
C GLU A 10 -36.02 3.93 5.35
N GLU A 11 -35.94 5.25 5.28
CA GLU A 11 -34.80 5.91 4.65
C GLU A 11 -33.58 5.66 5.53
N SER A 12 -32.83 4.64 5.14
CA SER A 12 -31.47 4.38 5.56
C SER A 12 -30.69 5.70 5.52
N PHE A 13 -30.37 6.25 6.68
CA PHE A 13 -29.41 7.36 6.85
C PHE A 13 -27.97 6.86 6.61
N LEU A 14 -27.72 6.22 5.46
CA LEU A 14 -26.38 6.12 4.90
C LEU A 14 -26.13 7.41 4.14
N ASN A 15 -25.60 8.40 4.84
CA ASN A 15 -25.22 9.68 4.26
C ASN A 15 -24.08 9.44 3.24
N PRO A 16 -24.34 9.42 1.92
CA PRO A 16 -23.34 9.05 0.91
C PRO A 16 -22.24 10.12 0.79
N PHE A 17 -22.47 11.28 1.41
CA PHE A 17 -21.49 12.35 1.51
C PHE A 17 -20.41 12.05 2.55
N SER A 18 -20.66 11.20 3.54
CA SER A 18 -19.69 10.88 4.59
C SER A 18 -18.49 10.10 4.06
N GLU A 19 -18.73 9.00 3.33
CA GLU A 19 -17.64 8.16 2.80
C GLU A 19 -16.87 8.86 1.68
N ARG A 20 -17.58 9.53 0.76
CA ARG A 20 -16.92 10.35 -0.27
C ARG A 20 -16.13 11.50 0.33
N ALA A 21 -16.63 12.17 1.37
CA ALA A 21 -15.89 13.23 2.04
C ALA A 21 -14.68 12.68 2.80
N GLN A 22 -14.79 11.50 3.41
CA GLN A 22 -13.69 10.85 4.12
C GLN A 22 -12.58 10.43 3.15
N VAL A 23 -12.93 9.79 2.03
CA VAL A 23 -12.00 9.45 0.96
C VAL A 23 -11.36 10.70 0.36
N LEU A 24 -12.13 11.75 0.10
CA LEU A 24 -11.60 13.03 -0.40
C LEU A 24 -10.71 13.75 0.62
N PHE A 25 -11.00 13.61 1.92
CA PHE A 25 -10.19 14.18 3.00
C PHE A 25 -8.86 13.45 3.16
N ASP A 26 -8.86 12.12 3.05
CA ASP A 26 -7.65 11.30 3.11
C ASP A 26 -6.79 11.46 1.84
N ILE A 27 -7.42 11.59 0.65
CA ILE A 27 -6.73 11.97 -0.59
C ILE A 27 -6.12 13.37 -0.47
N ARG A 28 -6.79 14.33 0.18
CA ARG A 28 -6.24 15.69 0.41
C ARG A 28 -5.04 15.69 1.35
N LYS A 29 -4.97 14.80 2.34
CA LYS A 29 -3.79 14.65 3.21
C LYS A 29 -2.58 14.08 2.48
N CYS A 30 -2.80 13.32 1.41
CA CYS A 30 -1.76 12.72 0.59
C CYS A 30 -1.35 13.57 -0.63
N ARG A 31 -1.97 14.74 -0.84
CA ARG A 31 -1.57 15.67 -1.90
C ARG A 31 -0.35 16.47 -1.47
N THR A 32 0.77 16.25 -2.12
CA THR A 32 1.79 17.30 -2.24
C THR A 32 1.18 18.46 -3.03
N GLY A 33 1.70 19.68 -2.84
CA GLY A 33 1.17 20.88 -3.51
C GLY A 33 1.32 20.89 -5.04
N ASP A 34 1.85 19.82 -5.61
CA ASP A 34 2.13 19.67 -7.04
C ASP A 34 1.04 18.79 -7.69
N SER A 35 0.30 19.36 -8.64
CA SER A 35 -0.75 18.65 -9.39
C SER A 35 -0.22 17.54 -10.30
N SER A 36 1.10 17.44 -10.47
CA SER A 36 1.76 16.39 -11.24
C SER A 36 2.19 15.18 -10.42
N ASP A 37 1.97 15.19 -9.10
CA ASP A 37 2.33 14.09 -8.21
C ASP A 37 1.34 12.92 -8.34
N LEU A 38 1.58 12.12 -9.38
CA LEU A 38 0.91 10.86 -9.68
C LEU A 38 1.53 9.68 -8.92
N LEU A 39 2.41 9.91 -7.94
CA LEU A 39 3.28 8.85 -7.42
C LEU A 39 2.51 7.66 -6.82
N CYS A 40 1.28 7.88 -6.33
CA CYS A 40 0.25 6.85 -6.17
C CYS A 40 -1.14 7.49 -6.21
N THR A 41 -2.06 7.03 -7.06
CA THR A 41 -3.47 7.44 -7.01
C THR A 41 -4.04 7.20 -5.59
N GLY A 42 -4.23 8.29 -4.82
CA GLY A 42 -4.89 8.24 -3.50
C GLY A 42 -4.05 7.76 -2.32
N GLY A 43 -2.71 7.80 -2.38
CA GLY A 43 -1.85 7.45 -1.23
C GLY A 43 -1.66 5.94 -1.00
N LEU A 44 -2.07 5.11 -1.96
CA LEU A 44 -1.90 3.66 -1.95
C LEU A 44 -0.50 3.26 -2.42
N LEU A 45 0.38 2.93 -1.49
CA LEU A 45 1.80 2.66 -1.76
C LEU A 45 2.08 1.22 -2.24
N ASP A 46 1.05 0.36 -2.30
CA ASP A 46 1.16 -1.07 -2.59
C ASP A 46 0.38 -1.50 -3.85
N LEU A 47 0.03 -0.53 -4.72
CA LEU A 47 -0.66 -0.80 -5.98
C LEU A 47 0.14 -1.79 -6.86
N VAL A 48 1.46 -1.59 -6.92
CA VAL A 48 2.41 -2.55 -7.49
C VAL A 48 3.19 -3.17 -6.35
N ARG A 49 3.13 -4.50 -6.26
CA ARG A 49 3.76 -5.28 -5.19
C ARG A 49 4.62 -6.40 -5.74
N GLY A 50 5.85 -6.50 -5.25
CA GLY A 50 6.76 -7.63 -5.44
C GLY A 50 6.97 -8.40 -4.14
N SER A 51 7.44 -9.65 -4.25
CA SER A 51 7.76 -10.49 -3.10
C SER A 51 9.04 -11.27 -3.33
N LEU A 52 9.95 -11.25 -2.35
CA LEU A 52 11.15 -12.07 -2.32
C LEU A 52 11.12 -12.98 -1.10
N THR A 53 11.56 -14.23 -1.29
CA THR A 53 11.62 -15.22 -0.20
C THR A 53 13.07 -15.63 0.02
N CYS A 54 13.53 -15.49 1.26
CA CYS A 54 14.86 -15.88 1.72
C CYS A 54 14.79 -17.17 2.52
N SER A 55 15.80 -18.02 2.38
CA SER A 55 15.92 -19.25 3.17
C SER A 55 16.63 -19.02 4.49
N THR A 56 17.54 -18.04 4.55
CA THR A 56 18.31 -17.70 5.75
C THR A 56 18.18 -16.21 6.13
N GLU A 57 18.55 -15.88 7.37
CA GLU A 57 18.57 -14.50 7.88
C GLU A 57 19.65 -13.66 7.20
N GLU A 58 20.78 -14.28 6.84
CA GLU A 58 21.88 -13.60 6.16
C GLU A 58 21.47 -13.16 4.74
N GLU A 59 20.75 -14.00 3.99
CA GLU A 59 20.19 -13.62 2.68
C GLU A 59 19.21 -12.44 2.82
N PHE A 60 18.41 -12.46 3.88
CA PHE A 60 17.46 -11.40 4.18
C PHE A 60 18.17 -10.07 4.48
N GLU A 61 19.20 -10.10 5.33
CA GLU A 61 20.03 -8.94 5.65
C GLU A 61 20.77 -8.42 4.40
N GLN A 62 21.29 -9.30 3.56
CA GLN A 62 21.94 -8.93 2.30
C GLN A 62 20.99 -8.20 1.35
N ILE A 63 19.76 -8.70 1.18
CA ILE A 63 18.75 -8.03 0.35
C ILE A 63 18.39 -6.66 0.93
N TYR A 64 18.21 -6.57 2.25
CA TYR A 64 17.92 -5.31 2.90
C TYR A 64 19.04 -4.28 2.69
N ASN A 65 20.28 -4.66 2.97
CA ASN A 65 21.43 -3.78 2.82
C ASN A 65 21.64 -3.37 1.36
N LEU A 66 21.50 -4.31 0.41
CA LEU A 66 21.55 -4.01 -1.02
C LEU A 66 20.47 -3.00 -1.42
N ALA A 67 19.22 -3.21 -0.99
CA ALA A 67 18.13 -2.31 -1.32
C ALA A 67 18.37 -0.88 -0.81
N LEU A 68 18.99 -0.74 0.37
CA LEU A 68 19.36 0.57 0.91
C LEU A 68 20.49 1.28 0.14
N THR A 69 21.28 0.55 -0.64
CA THR A 69 22.33 1.15 -1.49
C THR A 69 21.81 1.64 -2.84
N LEU A 70 20.58 1.29 -3.23
CA LEU A 70 20.02 1.65 -4.53
C LEU A 70 19.78 3.16 -4.63
N THR A 71 20.24 3.74 -5.74
CA THR A 71 19.96 5.15 -6.07
C THR A 71 19.25 5.29 -7.41
N VAL A 72 18.46 6.36 -7.55
CA VAL A 72 17.71 6.63 -8.79
C VAL A 72 18.65 6.84 -9.98
N GLU A 73 19.85 7.36 -9.74
CA GLU A 73 20.83 7.68 -10.77
C GLU A 73 21.49 6.44 -11.35
N ASN A 74 21.79 5.44 -10.52
CA ASN A 74 22.54 4.25 -10.94
C ASN A 74 21.63 3.04 -11.18
N ASP A 75 20.58 2.90 -10.36
CA ASP A 75 19.75 1.69 -10.30
C ASP A 75 18.31 1.95 -10.73
N HIS A 76 17.97 3.19 -11.09
CA HIS A 76 16.59 3.62 -11.38
C HIS A 76 15.61 3.36 -10.24
N ALA A 77 16.10 3.13 -9.02
CA ALA A 77 15.31 2.80 -7.86
C ALA A 77 15.95 3.33 -6.58
N THR A 78 15.14 3.71 -5.59
CA THR A 78 15.62 4.00 -4.24
C THR A 78 14.56 3.66 -3.20
N VAL A 79 14.98 3.29 -2.00
CA VAL A 79 14.06 2.99 -0.89
C VAL A 79 13.60 4.30 -0.24
N VAL A 80 12.30 4.59 -0.32
CA VAL A 80 11.69 5.79 0.27
C VAL A 80 11.04 5.54 1.61
N ARG A 81 10.71 4.29 1.94
CA ARG A 81 10.15 3.91 3.24
C ARG A 81 10.47 2.46 3.57
N VAL A 82 10.74 2.20 4.85
CA VAL A 82 10.93 0.87 5.40
C VAL A 82 9.88 0.61 6.48
N LYS A 83 9.23 -0.54 6.42
CA LYS A 83 8.48 -1.12 7.55
C LYS A 83 9.14 -2.43 7.92
N ASN A 84 9.79 -2.47 9.08
CA ASN A 84 10.46 -3.65 9.59
C ASN A 84 9.67 -4.22 10.77
N GLY A 85 8.88 -5.26 10.52
CA GLY A 85 8.09 -5.96 11.53
C GLY A 85 8.93 -6.84 12.47
N PHE A 86 10.23 -7.02 12.22
CA PHE A 86 11.14 -7.75 13.10
C PHE A 86 11.70 -6.87 14.23
N HIS A 87 11.64 -5.54 14.11
CA HIS A 87 12.15 -4.63 15.13
C HIS A 87 11.09 -4.29 16.17
N SER A 88 11.48 -4.25 17.44
CA SER A 88 10.60 -3.88 18.54
C SER A 88 10.60 -2.37 18.79
N PRO A 89 9.46 -1.75 19.14
CA PRO A 89 8.15 -2.37 19.29
C PRO A 89 7.49 -2.64 17.93
N SER A 90 7.14 -3.89 17.66
CA SER A 90 6.32 -4.22 16.50
C SER A 90 4.87 -3.86 16.83
N ALA A 91 4.17 -3.17 15.92
CA ALA A 91 2.80 -2.68 16.14
C ALA A 91 1.73 -3.80 16.08
N GLY A 92 2.11 -5.05 16.39
CA GLY A 92 1.31 -6.25 16.16
C GLY A 92 1.32 -6.71 14.70
N GLY A 93 1.04 -7.99 14.47
CA GLY A 93 0.93 -8.59 13.14
C GLY A 93 2.05 -9.55 12.77
N TYR A 94 2.14 -9.85 11.47
CA TYR A 94 3.11 -10.75 10.86
C TYR A 94 4.50 -10.10 10.80
N CYS A 95 5.55 -10.83 11.20
CA CYS A 95 6.93 -10.34 11.07
C CYS A 95 7.36 -10.38 9.60
N ASP A 96 7.27 -9.24 8.92
CA ASP A 96 7.80 -9.03 7.57
C ASP A 96 8.60 -7.74 7.43
N LEU A 97 9.39 -7.68 6.36
CA LEU A 97 10.04 -6.45 5.90
C LEU A 97 9.34 -5.98 4.63
N LYS A 98 8.87 -4.74 4.65
CA LYS A 98 8.29 -4.08 3.49
C LYS A 98 9.14 -2.87 3.15
N LEU A 99 9.71 -2.90 1.96
CA LEU A 99 10.47 -1.80 1.38
C LEU A 99 9.58 -1.12 0.36
N PHE A 100 9.41 0.18 0.47
CA PHE A 100 8.72 0.96 -0.55
C PHE A 100 9.80 1.60 -1.42
N LEU A 101 9.84 1.20 -2.69
CA LEU A 101 10.82 1.70 -3.64
C LEU A 101 10.17 2.72 -4.56
N LEU A 102 10.82 3.86 -4.75
CA LEU A 102 10.57 4.76 -5.84
C LEU A 102 11.35 4.26 -7.05
N ILE A 103 10.65 3.82 -8.09
CA ILE A 103 11.23 3.47 -9.39
C ILE A 103 11.10 4.68 -10.31
N ALA A 104 12.16 5.04 -11.02
CA ALA A 104 12.18 6.18 -11.93
C ALA A 104 12.82 5.80 -13.28
N HIS A 105 12.02 5.74 -14.32
CA HIS A 105 12.46 5.44 -15.68
C HIS A 105 12.33 6.67 -16.59
N ASP A 106 13.25 6.80 -17.54
CA ASP A 106 13.15 7.86 -18.54
C ASP A 106 11.93 7.61 -19.43
N LYS A 107 11.18 8.67 -19.71
CA LYS A 107 9.98 8.56 -20.54
C LYS A 107 10.38 8.16 -21.97
N PRO A 108 9.76 7.13 -22.57
CA PRO A 108 10.05 6.78 -23.97
C PRO A 108 9.75 7.95 -24.90
N GLU A 109 10.55 8.05 -25.97
CA GLU A 109 10.79 9.19 -26.89
C GLU A 109 9.58 9.84 -27.60
N ASP A 110 8.33 9.54 -27.20
CA ASP A 110 7.13 10.15 -27.76
C ASP A 110 6.94 11.59 -27.23
N GLY A 111 7.78 12.51 -27.72
CA GLY A 111 7.67 13.95 -27.53
C GLY A 111 8.00 14.46 -26.12
N ALA A 112 8.73 13.67 -25.32
CA ALA A 112 9.18 14.09 -24.01
C ALA A 112 10.33 15.10 -24.13
N THR A 113 10.21 16.22 -23.41
CA THR A 113 11.32 17.14 -23.18
C THR A 113 12.42 16.39 -22.44
N ASP A 114 13.67 16.51 -22.89
CA ASP A 114 14.85 15.91 -22.24
C ASP A 114 14.78 16.10 -20.71
N GLY A 115 14.86 14.99 -19.96
CA GLY A 115 14.92 15.01 -18.49
C GLY A 115 13.64 14.66 -17.72
N LEU A 116 12.52 14.35 -18.38
CA LEU A 116 11.31 13.89 -17.67
C LEU A 116 11.36 12.38 -17.37
N LYS A 117 11.41 12.03 -16.08
CA LYS A 117 11.31 10.66 -15.58
C LYS A 117 9.86 10.31 -15.21
N VAL A 118 9.42 9.12 -15.61
CA VAL A 118 8.21 8.47 -15.09
C VAL A 118 8.57 7.80 -13.78
N CYS A 119 7.94 8.23 -12.70
CA CYS A 119 8.19 7.74 -11.37
C CYS A 119 6.99 6.95 -10.84
N HIS A 120 7.24 5.86 -10.12
CA HIS A 120 6.21 5.04 -9.49
C HIS A 120 6.71 4.44 -8.18
N ILE A 121 5.87 4.43 -7.15
CA ILE A 121 6.19 3.74 -5.90
C ILE A 121 5.63 2.33 -5.92
N CYS A 122 6.46 1.35 -5.57
CA CYS A 122 6.06 -0.04 -5.39
C CYS A 122 6.43 -0.57 -4.00
N GLU A 123 5.71 -1.58 -3.53
CA GLU A 123 6.00 -2.30 -2.30
C GLU A 123 6.75 -3.60 -2.61
N LEU A 124 7.95 -3.78 -2.08
CA LEU A 124 8.70 -5.03 -2.07
C LEU A 124 8.61 -5.67 -0.69
N GLN A 125 7.98 -6.84 -0.61
CA GLN A 125 7.91 -7.62 0.62
C GLN A 125 9.03 -8.66 0.63
N VAL A 126 9.89 -8.62 1.65
CA VAL A 126 10.93 -9.62 1.87
C VAL A 126 10.47 -10.55 2.99
N HIS A 127 10.51 -11.84 2.73
CA HIS A 127 10.01 -12.86 3.63
C HIS A 127 11.07 -13.90 3.95
N LEU A 128 11.25 -14.22 5.23
CA LEU A 128 11.90 -15.47 5.62
C LEU A 128 10.94 -16.62 5.38
N LYS A 129 11.40 -17.67 4.70
CA LYS A 129 10.57 -18.83 4.29
C LYS A 129 9.83 -19.47 5.47
N GLN A 130 10.49 -19.54 6.63
CA GLN A 130 9.92 -20.09 7.87
C GLN A 130 8.74 -19.25 8.36
N PHE A 131 8.85 -17.92 8.30
CA PHE A 131 7.75 -17.01 8.63
C PHE A 131 6.66 -17.06 7.56
N LEU A 132 7.02 -17.13 6.27
CA LEU A 132 6.03 -17.13 5.18
C LEU A 132 5.06 -18.31 5.27
N ALA A 133 5.53 -19.47 5.73
CA ALA A 133 4.69 -20.63 6.01
C ALA A 133 3.58 -20.33 7.04
N CYS A 134 3.84 -19.40 7.96
CA CYS A 134 2.91 -18.96 9.00
C CYS A 134 2.01 -17.79 8.56
N LYS A 135 2.37 -17.05 7.49
CA LYS A 135 1.62 -15.87 6.98
C LYS A 135 0.15 -16.17 6.67
N LYS A 136 -0.16 -17.39 6.21
CA LYS A 136 -1.55 -17.81 5.95
C LYS A 136 -2.44 -17.76 7.20
N PHE A 137 -1.85 -17.94 8.39
CA PHE A 137 -2.59 -17.89 9.65
C PHE A 137 -2.73 -16.48 10.20
N THR A 138 -1.92 -15.52 9.74
CA THR A 138 -1.96 -14.14 10.25
C THR A 138 -3.11 -13.33 9.69
N HIS A 139 -3.69 -13.72 8.55
CA HIS A 139 -4.91 -13.09 8.03
C HIS A 139 -6.13 -13.32 8.92
N LEU A 140 -6.17 -14.43 9.69
CA LEU A 140 -7.32 -14.77 10.52
C LEU A 140 -7.51 -13.76 11.69
N PRO A 141 -6.46 -13.39 12.46
CA PRO A 141 -6.56 -12.26 13.39
C PRO A 141 -6.99 -10.95 12.73
N TYR A 142 -6.50 -10.64 11.52
CA TYR A 142 -6.91 -9.42 10.80
C TYR A 142 -8.36 -9.44 10.35
N VAL A 143 -8.91 -10.60 10.00
CA VAL A 143 -10.33 -10.77 9.65
C VAL A 143 -11.20 -10.55 10.89
N ILE A 144 -10.78 -11.13 12.02
CA ILE A 144 -11.48 -10.99 13.31
C ILE A 144 -11.46 -9.53 13.79
N ASP A 145 -10.30 -8.88 13.75
CA ASP A 145 -10.09 -7.50 14.20
C ASP A 145 -10.83 -6.47 13.32
N ARG A 146 -10.86 -6.70 12.00
CA ARG A 146 -11.60 -5.83 11.06
C ARG A 146 -13.10 -6.09 11.03
N GLY A 147 -13.56 -7.20 11.59
CA GLY A 147 -14.96 -7.59 11.57
C GLY A 147 -15.46 -8.11 10.21
N ASP A 148 -14.56 -8.62 9.36
CA ASP A 148 -14.87 -9.14 8.02
C ASP A 148 -15.53 -10.55 8.13
N TYR A 149 -16.72 -10.65 8.74
CA TYR A 149 -17.37 -11.94 9.02
C TYR A 149 -18.32 -12.43 7.92
N ASP A 150 -18.58 -11.65 6.88
CA ASP A 150 -19.62 -11.95 5.89
C ASP A 150 -19.05 -12.22 4.49
N GLN A 151 -18.80 -13.49 4.16
CA GLN A 151 -19.05 -14.10 2.84
C GLN A 151 -19.21 -15.63 3.00
N THR A 152 -20.44 -16.08 3.28
CA THR A 152 -20.89 -17.46 2.99
C THR A 152 -21.67 -17.48 1.68
#